data_AF-A0A3C0GV75-F1
#
_entry.id   AF-A0A3C0GV75-F1
#
_cell.length_a   1.000
_cell.length_b   1.000
_cell.length_c   1.000
_cell.angle_alpha   90.00
_cell.angle_beta   90.00
_cell.angle_gamma   90.00
#
_symmetry.space_group_name_H-M   'P 1'
#
loop_
_entity.id
_entity.type
_entity.pdbx_description
1 polymer ?
#
loop_
_entity_poly.entity_id
_entity_poly.type
_entity_poly.pdbx_seq_one_letter_code
_entity_poly.pdbx_strand_id
1 'polypeptide(L)'
;ANGLGIPAEPLFRSSGQTAPEAGREVVNTDRRYALRWNHSGERYYNEMMLTHEDSFNNPTPLTLGNGFIYTAPDGTEDRTLVKIGGASALDSQVKGQKGWAIEDNLTLDGIQWAGDHTIKMGAKYKQIDLYASDAAQINPQFTYSLGDADFPSDIPYKAQFVKPVNGVSGVSGEVRSKSKQIGLFIQDDWQVNDHLQLNIGLRWDYEKTPAYLDFVTPQAVVDAIYSQDPRAAAGQTFADTLALGGLDISNYISNGHNRKAFKDAWQPRLGFSYD
;
A
#
# COMPACT_ATOMS: atom_id res chain seq x y z
N ALA A 1 17.84 7.45 -24.05
CA ALA A 1 17.20 6.37 -23.27
C ALA A 1 18.22 5.82 -22.30
N ASN A 2 18.17 6.23 -21.03
CA ASN A 2 19.04 5.67 -20.00
C ASN A 2 18.23 4.64 -19.24
N GLY A 3 18.42 3.35 -19.55
CA GLY A 3 17.87 2.26 -18.77
C GLY A 3 18.89 1.84 -17.73
N LEU A 4 18.69 2.22 -16.47
CA LEU A 4 19.43 1.65 -15.35
C LEU A 4 18.60 0.48 -14.82
N GLY A 5 18.91 -0.73 -15.29
CA GLY A 5 18.48 -1.94 -14.62
C GLY A 5 19.52 -2.29 -13.57
N ILE A 6 19.21 -2.11 -12.29
CA ILE A 6 20.04 -2.69 -11.23
C ILE A 6 19.69 -4.18 -11.20
N PRO A 7 20.66 -5.10 -11.34
CA PRO A 7 20.39 -6.53 -11.18
C PRO A 7 19.82 -6.77 -9.77
N ALA A 8 18.82 -7.65 -9.70
CA ALA A 8 18.22 -8.03 -8.42
C ALA A 8 19.23 -8.89 -7.65
N GLU A 9 19.94 -8.28 -6.70
CA GLU A 9 20.78 -9.02 -5.76
C GLU A 9 19.92 -9.52 -4.60
N PRO A 10 20.00 -10.81 -4.24
CA PRO A 10 19.27 -11.33 -3.11
C PRO A 10 19.75 -10.69 -1.80
N LEU A 11 18.81 -10.12 -1.06
CA LEU A 11 19.08 -9.57 0.27
C LEU A 11 18.62 -10.55 1.33
N PHE A 12 19.58 -11.14 2.04
CA PHE A 12 19.32 -11.94 3.23
C PHE A 12 18.92 -11.03 4.39
N ARG A 13 17.75 -11.29 4.99
CA ARG A 13 17.27 -10.55 6.15
C ARG A 13 17.04 -11.50 7.32
N SER A 14 17.95 -11.42 8.29
CA SER A 14 17.76 -11.87 9.67
C SER A 14 18.28 -10.77 10.60
N SER A 15 17.49 -10.38 11.61
CA SER A 15 17.90 -9.36 12.57
C SER A 15 17.17 -9.53 13.90
N GLY A 16 17.76 -8.95 14.95
CA GLY A 16 17.22 -9.02 16.31
C GLY A 16 17.12 -10.45 16.82
N GLN A 17 15.91 -10.87 17.14
CA GLN A 17 15.61 -12.18 17.73
C GLN A 17 15.35 -13.27 16.69
N THR A 18 15.60 -13.01 15.41
CA THR A 18 15.38 -13.99 14.33
C THR A 18 16.70 -14.68 14.00
N ALA A 19 16.78 -15.99 14.20
CA ALA A 19 17.95 -16.77 13.80
C ALA A 19 18.10 -16.76 12.27
N PRO A 20 19.33 -16.91 11.73
CA PRO A 20 19.56 -16.88 10.28
C PRO A 20 18.70 -17.85 9.48
N GLU A 21 18.47 -19.07 10.00
CA GLU A 21 17.61 -20.09 9.37
C GLU A 21 16.13 -19.69 9.27
N ALA A 22 15.65 -18.91 10.24
CA ALA A 22 14.30 -18.33 10.28
C ALA A 22 14.22 -17.01 9.50
N GLY A 23 15.32 -16.64 8.82
CA GLY A 23 15.36 -15.50 7.92
C GLY A 23 14.69 -15.77 6.58
N ARG A 24 14.73 -14.73 5.74
CA ARG A 24 14.20 -14.77 4.37
C ARG A 24 15.20 -14.20 3.39
N GLU A 25 15.15 -14.70 2.17
CA GLU A 25 15.75 -14.08 1.00
C GLU A 25 14.74 -13.14 0.37
N VAL A 26 15.13 -11.90 0.10
CA VAL A 26 14.29 -10.94 -0.62
C VAL A 26 14.92 -10.66 -1.97
N VAL A 27 14.26 -11.10 -3.04
CA VAL A 27 14.59 -10.71 -4.41
C VAL A 27 13.76 -9.50 -4.77
N ASN A 28 14.41 -8.35 -4.88
CA ASN A 28 13.78 -7.11 -5.32
C ASN A 28 14.26 -6.76 -6.73
N THR A 29 13.32 -6.63 -7.65
CA THR A 29 13.60 -6.21 -9.03
C THR A 29 12.98 -4.85 -9.26
N ASP A 30 13.73 -3.90 -9.80
CA ASP A 30 13.19 -2.60 -10.26
C ASP A 30 13.79 -2.28 -11.63
N ARG A 31 12.94 -2.18 -12.64
CA ARG A 31 13.32 -1.81 -14.01
C ARG A 31 12.52 -0.60 -14.41
N ARG A 32 13.22 0.49 -14.69
CA ARG A 32 12.62 1.75 -15.12
C ARG A 32 13.21 2.21 -16.44
N TYR A 33 12.32 2.59 -17.34
CA TYR A 33 12.68 3.21 -18.60
C TYR A 33 12.00 4.56 -18.67
N ALA A 34 12.76 5.59 -19.06
CA ALA A 34 12.24 6.94 -19.25
C ALA A 34 12.71 7.49 -20.59
N LEU A 35 11.77 8.00 -21.35
CA LEU A 35 11.99 8.85 -22.51
C LEU A 35 11.53 10.26 -22.13
N ARG A 36 12.43 11.22 -22.31
CA ARG A 36 12.15 12.63 -22.08
C ARG A 36 12.36 13.39 -23.38
N TRP A 37 11.40 14.25 -23.70
CA TRP A 37 11.49 15.19 -24.82
C TRP A 37 11.21 16.59 -24.29
N ASN A 38 12.17 17.48 -24.53
CA ASN A 38 12.10 18.86 -24.08
C ASN A 38 12.06 19.77 -25.30
N HIS A 39 11.20 20.78 -25.25
CA HIS A 39 11.11 21.81 -26.27
C HIS A 39 10.97 23.17 -25.62
N SER A 40 11.74 24.15 -26.09
CA SER A 40 11.75 25.49 -25.52
C SER A 40 11.78 26.55 -26.62
N GLY A 41 11.09 27.65 -26.36
CA GLY A 41 11.18 28.88 -27.14
C GLY A 41 11.62 30.05 -26.27
N GLU A 42 11.32 31.27 -26.73
CA GLU A 42 11.69 32.49 -26.02
C GLU A 42 10.91 32.68 -24.71
N ARG A 43 9.67 32.18 -24.63
CA ARG A 43 8.74 32.39 -23.51
C ARG A 43 8.00 31.13 -23.07
N TYR A 44 8.57 29.97 -23.38
CA TYR A 44 8.02 28.71 -22.90
C TYR A 44 9.09 27.61 -22.84
N TYR A 45 8.87 26.70 -21.91
CA TYR A 45 9.57 25.43 -21.80
C TYR A 45 8.54 24.32 -21.60
N ASN A 46 8.56 23.32 -22.47
CA ASN A 46 7.74 22.12 -22.37
C ASN A 46 8.62 20.88 -22.14
N GLU A 47 8.23 20.04 -21.21
CA GLU A 47 8.83 18.73 -20.96
C GLU A 47 7.75 17.65 -21.01
N MET A 48 7.88 16.76 -21.99
CA MET A 48 7.10 15.53 -22.10
C MET A 48 7.95 14.35 -21.61
N MET A 49 7.38 13.51 -20.77
CA MET A 49 8.03 12.31 -20.24
C MET A 49 7.14 11.09 -20.37
N LEU A 50 7.65 10.05 -21.02
CA LEU A 50 7.06 8.71 -21.05
C LEU A 50 7.90 7.79 -20.16
N THR A 51 7.29 7.13 -19.19
CA THR A 51 7.96 6.17 -18.32
C THR A 51 7.29 4.81 -18.35
N HIS A 52 8.11 3.77 -18.22
CA HIS A 52 7.67 2.41 -17.91
C HIS A 52 8.34 1.96 -16.62
N GLU A 53 7.57 1.37 -15.72
CA GLU A 53 8.05 0.75 -14.48
C GLU A 53 7.67 -0.73 -14.46
N ASP A 54 8.58 -1.56 -13.96
CA ASP A 54 8.35 -2.96 -13.63
C ASP A 54 9.13 -3.24 -12.35
N SER A 55 8.42 -3.25 -11.23
CA SER A 55 8.99 -3.45 -9.90
C SER A 55 8.29 -4.59 -9.18
N PHE A 56 9.09 -5.43 -8.53
CA PHE A 56 8.61 -6.63 -7.86
C PHE A 56 9.47 -6.94 -6.64
N ASN A 57 8.83 -7.07 -5.48
CA ASN A 57 9.43 -7.48 -4.23
C ASN A 57 8.93 -8.87 -3.87
N ASN A 58 9.82 -9.87 -3.92
CA ASN A 58 9.51 -11.28 -3.71
C ASN A 58 10.34 -11.87 -2.57
N PRO A 59 9.85 -11.80 -1.32
CA PRO A 59 10.47 -12.47 -0.19
C PRO A 59 10.13 -13.97 -0.18
N THR A 60 11.12 -14.81 0.08
CA THR A 60 10.99 -16.26 0.23
C THR A 60 11.72 -16.72 1.50
N PRO A 61 11.21 -17.72 2.25
CA PRO A 61 11.90 -18.19 3.45
C PRO A 61 13.19 -18.91 3.08
N LEU A 62 14.20 -18.81 3.94
CA LEU A 62 15.44 -19.57 3.76
C LEU A 62 15.28 -21.06 4.10
N THR A 63 14.35 -21.36 5.01
CA THR A 63 14.06 -22.72 5.47
C THR A 63 12.60 -23.06 5.26
N LEU A 64 12.32 -24.22 4.66
CA LEU A 64 10.98 -24.80 4.59
C LEU A 64 10.82 -25.83 5.71
N GLY A 65 9.83 -25.64 6.58
CA GLY A 65 9.59 -26.46 7.76
C GLY A 65 8.87 -25.69 8.87
N ASN A 66 8.72 -26.33 10.02
CA ASN A 66 8.11 -25.69 11.19
C ASN A 66 8.98 -24.52 11.66
N GLY A 67 8.35 -23.38 11.94
CA GLY A 67 8.96 -22.28 12.69
C GLY A 67 8.63 -22.42 14.17
N PHE A 68 9.60 -22.07 15.01
CA PHE A 68 9.46 -22.11 16.45
C PHE A 68 9.74 -20.73 17.02
N ILE A 69 8.81 -20.22 17.83
CA ILE A 69 8.90 -18.92 18.48
C ILE A 69 8.94 -19.17 19.98
N TYR A 70 10.04 -18.80 20.62
CA TYR A 70 10.16 -18.85 22.07
C TYR A 70 9.90 -17.47 22.64
N THR A 71 9.00 -17.40 23.61
CA THR A 71 8.67 -16.20 24.37
C THR A 71 9.02 -16.38 25.85
N ALA A 72 8.99 -15.30 26.62
CA ALA A 72 8.93 -15.34 28.06
C ALA A 72 7.90 -14.33 28.56
N PRO A 73 7.22 -14.61 29.69
CA PRO A 73 6.29 -13.66 30.30
C PRO A 73 6.96 -12.31 30.58
N ASP A 74 6.30 -11.22 30.19
CA ASP A 74 6.73 -9.84 30.40
C ASP A 74 5.53 -8.96 30.77
N GLY A 75 5.03 -9.15 32.00
CA GLY A 75 3.81 -8.50 32.48
C GLY A 75 2.55 -9.13 31.87
N THR A 76 1.76 -8.35 31.14
CA THR A 76 0.55 -8.82 30.44
C THR A 76 0.81 -9.32 29.03
N GLU A 77 2.05 -9.21 28.55
CA GLU A 77 2.45 -9.55 27.19
C GLU A 77 3.60 -10.56 27.22
N ASP A 78 3.74 -11.30 26.12
CA ASP A 78 4.84 -12.24 25.94
C ASP A 78 5.95 -11.60 25.10
N ARG A 79 7.13 -11.41 25.71
CA ARG A 79 8.30 -10.94 24.99
C ARG A 79 8.87 -12.07 24.16
N THR A 80 8.98 -11.87 22.84
CA THR A 80 9.74 -12.81 21.99
C THR A 80 11.19 -12.86 22.46
N LEU A 81 11.78 -14.05 22.51
CA LEU A 81 13.19 -14.28 22.83
C LEU A 81 13.96 -14.65 21.58
N VAL A 82 13.47 -15.65 20.86
CA VAL A 82 14.09 -16.12 19.62
C VAL A 82 13.06 -16.77 18.69
N LYS A 83 13.29 -16.63 17.38
CA LYS A 83 12.60 -17.34 16.31
C LYS A 83 13.61 -18.21 15.57
N ILE A 84 13.30 -19.49 15.43
CA ILE A 84 14.15 -20.51 14.78
C ILE A 84 13.32 -21.37 13.81
N GLY A 85 13.96 -22.19 12.98
CA GLY A 85 13.30 -23.02 11.98
C GLY A 85 12.81 -22.23 10.76
N GLY A 86 11.62 -22.55 10.25
CA GLY A 86 11.04 -21.89 9.06
C GLY A 86 10.48 -20.49 9.34
N ALA A 87 10.76 -19.52 8.47
CA ALA A 87 10.18 -18.17 8.55
C ALA A 87 8.65 -18.19 8.40
N SER A 88 7.95 -17.20 8.95
CA SER A 88 6.49 -17.16 8.91
C SER A 88 5.98 -17.01 7.48
N ALA A 89 4.81 -17.59 7.20
CA ALA A 89 4.08 -17.29 5.98
C ALA A 89 3.84 -15.79 5.73
N LEU A 90 3.67 -15.01 6.81
CA LEU A 90 3.50 -13.55 6.77
C LEU A 90 4.79 -12.83 6.36
N ASP A 91 5.93 -13.51 6.41
CA ASP A 91 7.22 -12.98 5.96
C ASP A 91 7.39 -13.11 4.43
N SER A 92 6.48 -13.78 3.74
CA SER A 92 6.51 -14.06 2.29
C SER A 92 5.51 -13.19 1.50
N GLN A 93 5.35 -11.93 1.90
CA GLN A 93 4.46 -10.96 1.24
C GLN A 93 5.04 -10.46 -0.07
N VAL A 94 4.39 -10.82 -1.17
CA VAL A 94 4.82 -10.41 -2.51
C VAL A 94 4.07 -9.15 -2.92
N LYS A 95 4.78 -8.13 -3.40
CA LYS A 95 4.21 -6.89 -3.92
C LYS A 95 4.84 -6.56 -5.26
N GLY A 96 4.03 -6.14 -6.23
CA GLY A 96 4.51 -5.80 -7.56
C GLY A 96 3.68 -4.71 -8.21
N GLN A 97 4.32 -3.94 -9.08
CA GLN A 97 3.67 -2.95 -9.92
C GLN A 97 4.33 -2.90 -11.28
N LYS A 98 3.52 -2.77 -12.33
CA LYS A 98 4.01 -2.67 -13.70
C LYS A 98 3.13 -1.79 -14.54
N GLY A 99 3.71 -0.90 -15.33
CA GLY A 99 2.94 -0.18 -16.33
C GLY A 99 3.60 1.08 -16.82
N TRP A 100 2.78 1.96 -17.38
CA TRP A 100 3.22 3.15 -18.08
C TRP A 100 2.71 4.41 -17.40
N ALA A 101 3.50 5.48 -17.48
CA ALA A 101 3.02 6.82 -17.23
C ALA A 101 3.46 7.77 -18.33
N ILE A 102 2.62 8.75 -18.62
CA ILE A 102 2.91 9.88 -19.49
C ILE A 102 2.66 11.15 -18.70
N GLU A 103 3.57 12.10 -18.83
CA GLU A 103 3.53 13.38 -18.15
C GLU A 103 3.91 14.48 -19.14
N ASP A 104 3.19 15.58 -19.12
CA ASP A 104 3.49 16.78 -19.91
C ASP A 104 3.42 18.00 -19.00
N ASN A 105 4.52 18.75 -18.96
CA ASN A 105 4.69 19.92 -18.12
C ASN A 105 5.06 21.11 -19.00
N LEU A 106 4.27 22.18 -18.92
CA LEU A 106 4.50 23.44 -19.61
C LEU A 106 4.80 24.53 -18.59
N THR A 107 5.91 25.23 -18.80
CA THR A 107 6.26 26.48 -18.14
C THR A 107 6.13 27.61 -19.16
N LEU A 108 5.40 28.65 -18.80
CA LEU A 108 5.29 29.91 -19.53
C LEU A 108 5.91 31.01 -18.66
N ASP A 109 6.83 31.75 -19.23
CA ASP A 109 7.54 32.86 -18.59
C ASP A 109 7.35 34.17 -19.37
N GLY A 110 7.68 35.29 -18.74
CA GLY A 110 7.58 36.61 -19.37
C GLY A 110 6.14 37.05 -19.68
N ILE A 111 5.17 36.56 -18.90
CA ILE A 111 3.78 37.04 -18.94
C ILE A 111 3.70 38.27 -18.03
N GLN A 112 3.44 39.44 -18.62
CA GLN A 112 3.35 40.69 -17.86
C GLN A 112 1.88 41.15 -17.77
N TRP A 113 1.32 41.08 -16.57
CA TRP A 113 -0.04 41.55 -16.25
C TRP A 113 -0.13 41.82 -14.75
N ALA A 114 -0.31 43.08 -14.33
CA ALA A 114 -0.30 43.44 -12.91
C ALA A 114 0.95 42.92 -12.14
N GLY A 115 2.09 42.82 -12.82
CA GLY A 115 3.29 42.16 -12.35
C GLY A 115 3.81 41.15 -13.38
N ASP A 116 4.90 40.47 -13.06
CA ASP A 116 5.49 39.43 -13.89
C ASP A 116 5.05 38.05 -13.40
N HIS A 117 4.64 37.19 -14.32
CA HIS A 117 4.15 35.84 -14.03
C HIS A 117 5.03 34.78 -14.66
N THR A 118 5.31 33.73 -13.89
CA THR A 118 5.79 32.44 -14.40
C THR A 118 4.76 31.37 -14.08
N ILE A 119 4.05 30.90 -15.11
CA ILE A 119 2.98 29.92 -14.97
C ILE A 119 3.52 28.54 -15.30
N LYS A 120 3.33 27.58 -14.41
CA LYS A 120 3.64 26.16 -14.63
C LYS A 120 2.38 25.35 -14.55
N MET A 121 2.12 24.53 -15.56
CA MET A 121 0.97 23.64 -15.59
C MET A 121 1.37 22.28 -16.15
N GLY A 122 0.64 21.26 -15.78
CA GLY A 122 0.92 19.93 -16.30
C GLY A 122 -0.14 18.91 -16.02
N ALA A 123 -0.06 17.83 -16.78
CA ALA A 123 -0.93 16.68 -16.69
C ALA A 123 -0.12 15.40 -16.64
N LYS A 124 -0.54 14.46 -15.80
CA LYS A 124 0.04 13.13 -15.70
C LYS A 124 -1.06 12.09 -15.79
N TYR A 125 -0.84 11.08 -16.62
CA TYR A 125 -1.63 9.87 -16.65
C TYR A 125 -0.74 8.68 -16.36
N LYS A 126 -1.13 7.84 -15.40
CA LYS A 126 -0.43 6.60 -15.06
C LYS A 126 -1.42 5.44 -15.04
N GLN A 127 -1.04 4.34 -15.69
CA GLN A 127 -1.80 3.09 -15.65
C GLN A 127 -0.85 1.96 -15.32
N ILE A 128 -1.15 1.28 -14.21
CA ILE A 128 -0.32 0.19 -13.68
C ILE A 128 -1.17 -1.02 -13.30
N ASP A 129 -0.62 -2.20 -13.53
CA ASP A 129 -1.07 -3.44 -12.96
C ASP A 129 -0.39 -3.61 -11.61
N LEU A 130 -1.18 -3.58 -10.54
CA LEU A 130 -0.76 -3.88 -9.17
C LEU A 130 -0.94 -5.36 -8.90
N TYR A 131 0.01 -5.93 -8.16
CA TYR A 131 -0.04 -7.29 -7.63
C TYR A 131 0.31 -7.26 -6.15
N ALA A 132 -0.49 -7.96 -5.35
CA ALA A 132 -0.23 -8.13 -3.94
C ALA A 132 -0.61 -9.53 -3.48
N SER A 133 0.23 -10.15 -2.66
CA SER A 133 -0.08 -11.32 -1.86
C SER A 133 0.35 -11.08 -0.42
N ASP A 134 -0.49 -11.47 0.54
CA ASP A 134 -0.29 -11.16 1.97
C ASP A 134 0.33 -12.32 2.76
N ALA A 135 0.36 -13.52 2.21
CA ALA A 135 1.01 -14.67 2.81
C ALA A 135 1.24 -15.77 1.78
N ALA A 136 2.33 -16.53 1.94
CA ALA A 136 2.52 -17.79 1.23
C ALA A 136 1.99 -18.96 2.07
N GLN A 137 1.49 -20.03 1.44
CA GLN A 137 1.01 -21.22 2.15
C GLN A 137 2.16 -22.13 2.59
N ILE A 138 2.97 -21.65 3.54
CA ILE A 138 4.21 -22.29 3.99
C ILE A 138 4.35 -22.25 5.52
N ASN A 139 5.30 -23.04 6.03
CA ASN A 139 5.88 -22.96 7.37
C ASN A 139 4.89 -22.65 8.52
N PRO A 140 4.24 -23.67 9.12
CA PRO A 140 3.47 -23.46 10.34
C PRO A 140 4.36 -22.91 11.45
N GLN A 141 3.82 -22.04 12.29
CA GLN A 141 4.54 -21.42 13.41
C GLN A 141 4.00 -21.93 14.73
N PHE A 142 4.88 -22.40 15.60
CA PHE A 142 4.56 -22.90 16.94
C PHE A 142 5.20 -22.02 18.00
N THR A 143 4.41 -21.48 18.92
CA THR A 143 4.89 -20.58 19.98
C THR A 143 4.91 -21.31 21.32
N TYR A 144 6.04 -21.19 22.01
CA TYR A 144 6.32 -21.78 23.31
C TYR A 144 6.65 -20.67 24.30
N SER A 145 6.13 -20.76 25.52
CA SER A 145 6.51 -19.87 26.61
C SER A 145 7.60 -20.52 27.44
N LEU A 146 8.63 -19.75 27.79
CA LEU A 146 9.70 -20.17 28.70
C LEU A 146 9.51 -19.47 30.04
N GLY A 147 9.48 -20.24 31.12
CA GLY A 147 9.36 -19.71 32.48
C GLY A 147 7.93 -19.35 32.90
N ASP A 148 6.93 -19.75 32.12
CA ASP A 148 5.53 -19.71 32.52
C ASP A 148 5.14 -21.07 33.13
N ALA A 149 4.56 -21.04 34.34
CA ALA A 149 4.17 -22.26 35.04
C ALA A 149 2.89 -22.88 34.46
N ASP A 150 2.05 -22.09 33.79
CA ASP A 150 0.79 -22.54 33.19
C ASP A 150 1.00 -23.14 31.79
N PHE A 151 2.14 -22.84 31.14
CA PHE A 151 2.49 -23.31 29.80
C PHE A 151 3.87 -23.99 29.78
N PRO A 152 3.92 -25.33 29.83
CA PRO A 152 5.19 -26.06 29.82
C PRO A 152 5.93 -25.88 28.49
N SER A 153 7.27 -25.78 28.55
CA SER A 153 8.13 -25.39 27.42
C SER A 153 8.23 -26.43 26.29
N ASP A 154 7.64 -27.61 26.46
CA ASP A 154 7.63 -28.71 25.49
C ASP A 154 6.32 -28.79 24.67
N ILE A 155 5.28 -28.04 25.07
CA ILE A 155 4.00 -27.98 24.38
C ILE A 155 3.75 -26.54 23.90
N PRO A 156 3.52 -26.31 22.58
CA PRO A 156 3.24 -24.97 22.11
C PRO A 156 1.85 -24.51 22.59
N TYR A 157 1.78 -23.34 23.22
CA TYR A 157 0.51 -22.76 23.67
C TYR A 157 -0.26 -22.06 22.53
N LYS A 158 0.42 -21.77 21.41
CA LYS A 158 -0.16 -21.17 20.21
C LYS A 158 0.43 -21.79 18.95
N ALA A 159 -0.44 -22.08 17.98
CA ALA A 159 -0.03 -22.53 16.65
C ALA A 159 -0.70 -21.67 15.57
N GLN A 160 0.07 -21.24 14.59
CA GLN A 160 -0.39 -20.46 13.45
C GLN A 160 -0.17 -21.27 12.17
N PHE A 161 -1.24 -21.43 11.40
CA PHE A 161 -1.24 -22.08 10.10
C PHE A 161 -1.86 -21.16 9.07
N VAL A 162 -1.36 -21.21 7.84
CA VAL A 162 -2.07 -20.59 6.72
C VAL A 162 -3.18 -21.52 6.29
N LYS A 163 -4.39 -21.19 6.70
CA LYS A 163 -5.59 -21.91 6.28
C LYS A 163 -6.36 -21.04 5.30
N PRO A 164 -6.51 -21.45 4.02
CA PRO A 164 -7.50 -20.81 3.16
C PRO A 164 -8.88 -21.02 3.79
N VAL A 165 -9.70 -19.96 3.87
CA VAL A 165 -11.01 -20.04 4.51
C VAL A 165 -11.94 -20.88 3.62
N ASN A 166 -12.07 -22.17 3.93
CA ASN A 166 -12.99 -23.06 3.22
C ASN A 166 -14.43 -22.56 3.35
N GLY A 167 -15.15 -22.52 2.23
CA GLY A 167 -16.56 -22.07 2.19
C GLY A 167 -16.75 -20.56 1.97
N VAL A 168 -15.69 -19.77 1.88
CA VAL A 168 -15.77 -18.34 1.55
C VAL A 168 -15.21 -18.10 0.15
N SER A 169 -16.10 -18.07 -0.84
CA SER A 169 -15.76 -17.72 -2.23
C SER A 169 -15.63 -16.20 -2.41
N GLY A 170 -14.75 -15.76 -3.32
CA GLY A 170 -14.59 -14.34 -3.66
C GLY A 170 -13.47 -13.60 -2.92
N VAL A 171 -12.75 -14.30 -2.04
CA VAL A 171 -11.48 -13.84 -1.45
C VAL A 171 -10.34 -14.72 -1.96
N SER A 172 -9.25 -14.08 -2.36
CA SER A 172 -8.02 -14.71 -2.84
C SER A 172 -6.85 -14.21 -2.00
N GLY A 173 -5.87 -15.08 -1.73
CA GLY A 173 -4.60 -14.69 -1.10
C GLY A 173 -3.72 -13.81 -2.01
N GLU A 174 -4.17 -13.57 -3.23
CA GLU A 174 -3.59 -12.69 -4.22
C GLU A 174 -4.63 -11.70 -4.74
N VAL A 175 -4.23 -10.44 -4.88
CA VAL A 175 -5.01 -9.35 -5.45
C VAL A 175 -4.28 -8.79 -6.66
N ARG A 176 -5.01 -8.63 -7.77
CA ARG A 176 -4.55 -7.98 -9.00
C ARG A 176 -5.48 -6.84 -9.36
N SER A 177 -4.92 -5.69 -9.71
CA SER A 177 -5.72 -4.50 -10.05
C SER A 177 -5.08 -3.70 -11.17
N LYS A 178 -5.88 -3.34 -12.19
CA LYS A 178 -5.47 -2.36 -13.22
C LYS A 178 -5.78 -0.96 -12.74
N SER A 179 -4.89 -0.38 -11.95
CA SER A 179 -5.08 0.93 -11.34
C SER A 179 -4.70 2.07 -12.28
N LYS A 180 -5.44 3.17 -12.18
CA LYS A 180 -5.24 4.38 -12.98
C LYS A 180 -5.12 5.59 -12.07
N GLN A 181 -4.18 6.47 -12.39
CA GLN A 181 -3.97 7.74 -11.71
C GLN A 181 -3.93 8.88 -12.74
N ILE A 182 -4.63 9.97 -12.44
CA ILE A 182 -4.58 11.21 -13.20
C ILE A 182 -4.18 12.31 -12.21
N GLY A 183 -3.19 13.11 -12.58
CA GLY A 183 -2.80 14.30 -11.83
C GLY A 183 -2.82 15.50 -12.76
N LEU A 184 -3.46 16.59 -12.34
CA LEU A 184 -3.46 17.87 -13.04
C LEU A 184 -2.96 18.93 -12.08
N PHE A 185 -2.20 19.90 -12.57
CA PHE A 185 -1.83 21.07 -11.77
C PHE A 185 -1.67 22.32 -12.62
N ILE A 186 -1.84 23.46 -11.95
CA ILE A 186 -1.43 24.78 -12.41
C ILE A 186 -0.87 25.57 -11.22
N GLN A 187 0.19 26.31 -11.45
CA GLN A 187 0.88 27.14 -10.48
C GLN A 187 1.32 28.44 -11.17
N ASP A 188 1.31 29.53 -10.41
CA ASP A 188 1.70 30.86 -10.85
C ASP A 188 2.64 31.46 -9.80
N ASP A 189 3.86 31.73 -10.22
CA ASP A 189 4.81 32.55 -9.47
C ASP A 189 4.67 34.00 -9.98
N TRP A 190 3.99 34.82 -9.18
CA TRP A 190 3.60 36.19 -9.54
C TRP A 190 4.41 37.21 -8.75
N GLN A 191 5.29 37.94 -9.44
CA GLN A 191 5.97 39.13 -8.92
C GLN A 191 5.05 40.33 -9.09
N VAL A 192 4.27 40.66 -8.06
CA VAL A 192 3.30 41.76 -8.09
C VAL A 192 4.01 43.11 -8.23
N ASN A 193 5.11 43.27 -7.49
CA ASN A 193 6.02 44.41 -7.51
C ASN A 193 7.37 44.00 -6.89
N ASP A 194 8.31 44.94 -6.80
CA ASP A 194 9.67 44.72 -6.27
C ASP A 194 9.73 44.18 -4.83
N HIS A 195 8.64 44.29 -4.08
CA HIS A 195 8.55 43.93 -2.66
C HIS A 195 7.57 42.78 -2.40
N LEU A 196 6.73 42.36 -3.36
CA LEU A 196 5.67 41.38 -3.13
C LEU A 196 5.69 40.31 -4.22
N GLN A 197 5.93 39.08 -3.80
CA GLN A 197 5.78 37.90 -4.64
C GLN A 197 4.70 36.97 -4.06
N LEU A 198 3.83 36.46 -4.91
CA LEU A 198 2.80 35.48 -4.60
C LEU A 198 3.11 34.17 -5.32
N ASN A 199 2.82 33.04 -4.68
CA ASN A 199 2.90 31.71 -5.28
C ASN A 199 1.53 31.05 -5.11
N ILE A 200 0.77 30.95 -6.20
CA ILE A 200 -0.60 30.45 -6.19
C ILE A 200 -0.62 29.14 -6.97
N GLY A 201 -1.30 28.13 -6.45
CA GLY A 201 -1.36 26.86 -7.15
C GLY A 201 -2.59 26.05 -6.81
N LEU A 202 -2.96 25.18 -7.75
CA LEU A 202 -3.99 24.18 -7.57
C LEU A 202 -3.52 22.87 -8.18
N ARG A 203 -3.69 21.79 -7.42
CA ARG A 203 -3.50 20.43 -7.92
C ARG A 203 -4.78 19.64 -7.72
N TRP A 204 -5.05 18.75 -8.65
CA TRP A 204 -6.13 17.78 -8.58
C TRP A 204 -5.61 16.40 -8.91
N ASP A 205 -5.95 15.41 -8.09
CA ASP A 205 -5.62 14.01 -8.32
C ASP A 205 -6.88 13.15 -8.43
N TYR A 206 -6.81 12.12 -9.24
CA TYR A 206 -7.84 11.10 -9.35
C TYR A 206 -7.19 9.73 -9.43
N GLU A 207 -7.60 8.82 -8.55
CA GLU A 207 -7.15 7.43 -8.56
C GLU A 207 -8.33 6.47 -8.66
N LYS A 208 -8.20 5.47 -9.53
CA LYS A 208 -9.15 4.37 -9.66
C LYS A 208 -8.43 3.04 -9.48
N THR A 209 -8.84 2.27 -8.49
CA THR A 209 -8.32 0.94 -8.18
C THR A 209 -9.45 -0.10 -8.20
N PRO A 210 -9.67 -0.81 -9.33
CA PRO A 210 -10.75 -1.79 -9.50
C PRO A 210 -10.84 -2.84 -8.39
N ALA A 211 -9.71 -3.38 -7.92
CA ALA A 211 -9.74 -4.39 -6.85
C ALA A 211 -10.38 -3.90 -5.53
N TYR A 212 -10.42 -2.58 -5.30
CA TYR A 212 -11.13 -2.00 -4.17
C TYR A 212 -12.60 -1.67 -4.50
N LEU A 213 -12.84 -1.11 -5.69
CA LEU A 213 -14.15 -0.61 -6.12
C LEU A 213 -15.14 -1.75 -6.43
N ASP A 214 -14.64 -2.79 -7.08
CA ASP A 214 -15.43 -3.92 -7.59
C ASP A 214 -15.45 -5.08 -6.59
N PHE A 215 -14.86 -4.90 -5.40
CA PHE A 215 -14.83 -5.93 -4.36
C PHE A 215 -16.24 -6.23 -3.85
N VAL A 216 -16.55 -7.52 -3.70
CA VAL A 216 -17.79 -7.99 -3.10
C VAL A 216 -17.42 -8.70 -1.80
N THR A 217 -17.98 -8.22 -0.67
CA THR A 217 -17.84 -8.94 0.60
C THR A 217 -18.46 -10.33 0.44
N PRO A 218 -17.72 -11.42 0.67
CA PRO A 218 -18.25 -12.77 0.51
C PRO A 218 -19.53 -12.99 1.32
N GLN A 219 -20.52 -13.65 0.73
CA GLN A 219 -21.83 -13.84 1.37
C GLN A 219 -21.73 -14.52 2.73
N ALA A 220 -20.88 -15.54 2.86
CA ALA A 220 -20.66 -16.22 4.14
C ALA A 220 -20.13 -15.28 5.26
N VAL A 221 -19.39 -14.23 4.91
CA VAL A 221 -18.95 -13.19 5.86
C VAL A 221 -20.10 -12.28 6.23
N VAL A 222 -20.93 -11.89 5.25
CA VAL A 222 -22.14 -11.11 5.49
C VAL A 222 -23.09 -11.87 6.42
N ASP A 223 -23.34 -13.15 6.12
CA ASP A 223 -24.20 -14.03 6.92
C ASP A 223 -23.68 -14.16 8.37
N ALA A 224 -22.36 -14.28 8.55
CA ALA A 224 -21.75 -14.33 9.87
C ALA A 224 -21.91 -13.00 10.65
N ILE A 225 -21.76 -11.84 9.99
CA ILE A 225 -21.97 -10.51 10.60
C ILE A 225 -23.42 -10.35 11.08
N TYR A 226 -24.38 -10.86 10.32
CA TYR A 226 -25.80 -10.82 10.67
C TYR A 226 -26.29 -12.05 11.45
N SER A 227 -25.37 -12.90 11.91
CA SER A 227 -25.69 -14.00 12.82
C SER A 227 -25.65 -13.55 14.28
N GLN A 228 -26.22 -14.39 15.17
CA GLN A 228 -26.20 -14.19 16.62
C GLN A 228 -24.78 -13.87 17.12
N ASP A 229 -24.63 -12.79 17.87
CA ASP A 229 -23.39 -12.54 18.61
C ASP A 229 -23.26 -13.56 19.75
N PRO A 230 -22.20 -14.39 19.77
CA PRO A 230 -22.02 -15.40 20.82
C PRO A 230 -21.81 -14.82 22.22
N ARG A 231 -21.56 -13.50 22.34
CA ARG A 231 -21.36 -12.80 23.61
C ARG A 231 -22.54 -11.92 24.01
N ALA A 232 -23.60 -11.84 23.19
CA ALA A 232 -24.78 -11.02 23.46
C ALA A 232 -26.01 -11.86 23.83
N ALA A 233 -27.10 -11.18 24.19
CA ALA A 233 -28.38 -11.82 24.43
C ALA A 233 -28.93 -12.47 23.15
N ALA A 234 -29.71 -13.54 23.31
CA ALA A 234 -30.35 -14.22 22.18
C ALA A 234 -31.23 -13.26 21.37
N GLY A 235 -31.08 -13.30 20.05
CA GLY A 235 -31.75 -12.41 19.10
C GLY A 235 -30.92 -11.19 18.68
N GLN A 236 -29.81 -10.88 19.37
CA GLN A 236 -28.90 -9.81 18.99
C GLN A 236 -27.83 -10.31 18.03
N THR A 237 -27.75 -9.70 16.85
CA THR A 237 -26.72 -10.03 15.85
C THR A 237 -25.39 -9.36 16.18
N PHE A 238 -24.30 -9.82 15.59
CA PHE A 238 -23.02 -9.13 15.71
C PHE A 238 -23.08 -7.71 15.12
N ALA A 239 -23.85 -7.50 14.04
CA ALA A 239 -24.13 -6.17 13.50
C ALA A 239 -24.80 -5.23 14.52
N ASP A 240 -25.75 -5.73 15.31
CA ASP A 240 -26.41 -4.95 16.37
C ASP A 240 -25.42 -4.58 17.48
N THR A 241 -24.55 -5.51 17.88
CA THR A 241 -23.48 -5.22 18.85
C THR A 241 -22.56 -4.10 18.37
N LEU A 242 -22.17 -4.10 17.09
CA LEU A 242 -21.36 -3.03 16.50
C LEU A 242 -22.11 -1.69 16.47
N ALA A 243 -23.40 -1.72 16.14
CA ALA A 243 -24.23 -0.52 16.11
C ALA A 243 -24.37 0.12 17.50
N LEU A 244 -24.49 -0.69 18.56
CA LEU A 244 -24.46 -0.20 19.95
C LEU A 244 -23.13 0.47 20.32
N GLY A 245 -22.03 0.06 19.69
CA GLY A 245 -20.71 0.69 19.80
C GLY A 245 -20.52 1.92 18.89
N GLY A 246 -21.55 2.34 18.14
CA GLY A 246 -21.48 3.47 17.22
C GLY A 246 -20.94 3.14 15.83
N LEU A 247 -20.78 1.85 15.48
CA LEU A 247 -20.31 1.40 14.18
C LEU A 247 -21.45 0.76 13.38
N ASP A 248 -21.92 1.47 12.36
CA ASP A 248 -22.81 0.88 11.36
C ASP A 248 -22.01 0.09 10.32
N ILE A 249 -22.01 -1.25 10.48
CA ILE A 249 -21.25 -2.18 9.65
C ILE A 249 -21.72 -2.19 8.18
N SER A 250 -22.95 -1.76 7.89
CA SER A 250 -23.48 -1.74 6.52
C SER A 250 -22.70 -0.79 5.60
N ASN A 251 -22.06 0.24 6.18
CA ASN A 251 -21.17 1.15 5.46
C ASN A 251 -19.85 0.50 5.01
N TYR A 252 -19.51 -0.67 5.56
CA TYR A 252 -18.26 -1.38 5.29
C TYR A 252 -18.46 -2.67 4.48
N ILE A 253 -19.71 -3.10 4.28
CA ILE A 253 -20.06 -4.22 3.41
C ILE A 253 -20.09 -3.73 1.96
N SER A 254 -19.28 -4.33 1.09
CA SER A 254 -19.23 -3.95 -0.32
C SER A 254 -19.99 -4.93 -1.19
N ASN A 255 -20.72 -4.41 -2.18
CA ASN A 255 -21.48 -5.20 -3.14
C ASN A 255 -20.90 -5.09 -4.57
N GLY A 256 -19.66 -4.61 -4.70
CA GLY A 256 -18.99 -4.37 -5.98
C GLY A 256 -19.45 -3.12 -6.75
N HIS A 257 -20.45 -2.39 -6.25
CA HIS A 257 -21.03 -1.22 -6.93
C HIS A 257 -21.28 -0.03 -6.01
N ASN A 258 -21.15 -0.20 -4.69
CA ASN A 258 -21.41 0.85 -3.69
C ASN A 258 -20.17 1.70 -3.36
N ARG A 259 -18.99 1.36 -3.87
CA ARG A 259 -17.76 2.15 -3.71
C ARG A 259 -17.50 2.99 -4.94
N LYS A 260 -17.00 4.21 -4.74
CA LYS A 260 -16.66 5.14 -5.82
C LYS A 260 -15.23 5.64 -5.64
N ALA A 261 -14.52 5.80 -6.75
CA ALA A 261 -13.23 6.47 -6.75
C ALA A 261 -13.40 7.92 -6.26
N PHE A 262 -12.54 8.35 -5.35
CA PHE A 262 -12.55 9.70 -4.81
C PHE A 262 -12.19 10.71 -5.91
N LYS A 263 -12.97 11.78 -6.05
CA LYS A 263 -12.82 12.81 -7.09
C LYS A 263 -12.56 14.20 -6.54
N ASP A 264 -12.67 14.38 -5.23
CA ASP A 264 -12.60 15.70 -4.59
C ASP A 264 -11.21 15.96 -3.99
N ALA A 265 -10.15 15.36 -4.57
CA ALA A 265 -8.76 15.53 -4.14
C ALA A 265 -8.15 16.82 -4.66
N TRP A 266 -8.81 17.95 -4.37
CA TRP A 266 -8.30 19.28 -4.67
C TRP A 266 -7.29 19.72 -3.61
N GLN A 267 -6.16 20.25 -4.05
CA GLN A 267 -5.03 20.64 -3.22
C GLN A 267 -4.59 22.06 -3.58
N PRO A 268 -5.26 23.09 -3.04
CA PRO A 268 -4.85 24.47 -3.24
C PRO A 268 -3.53 24.75 -2.50
N ARG A 269 -2.73 25.66 -3.06
CA ARG A 269 -1.45 26.13 -2.52
C ARG A 269 -1.41 27.64 -2.61
N LEU A 270 -1.00 28.27 -1.53
CA LEU A 270 -0.81 29.72 -1.45
C LEU A 270 0.45 29.99 -0.64
N GLY A 271 1.36 30.77 -1.20
CA GLY A 271 2.55 31.30 -0.54
C GLY A 271 2.75 32.76 -0.93
N PHE A 272 3.51 33.49 -0.12
CA PHE A 272 3.95 34.83 -0.45
C PHE A 272 5.29 35.14 0.22
N SER A 273 6.01 36.11 -0.33
CA SER A 273 7.16 36.76 0.32
C SER A 273 7.01 38.27 0.20
N TYR A 274 7.51 38.97 1.21
CA TYR A 274 7.52 40.43 1.25
C TYR A 274 8.78 40.94 1.94
N ASP A 275 9.53 41.82 1.29
CA ASP A 275 10.79 42.41 1.78
C ASP A 275 10.88 43.92 1.59
#